data_AF-A0A973EVQ4-F1
#
_entry.id   AF-A0A973EVQ4-F1
#
_cell.length_a   1.000
_cell.length_b   1.000
_cell.length_c   1.000
_cell.angle_alpha   90.00
_cell.angle_beta   90.00
_cell.angle_gamma   90.00
#
_symmetry.space_group_name_H-M   'P 1'
#
loop_
_entity.id
_entity.type
_entity.pdbx_description
1 polymer ?
#
loop_
_entity_poly.entity_id
_entity_poly.type
_entity_poly.pdbx_seq_one_letter_code
_entity_poly.pdbx_strand_id
1 'polypeptide(L)'
;VRLNPDEAVIKASGSAVRLSKLPEPSVVVSSPDGTINHIYFDGKVKKYQLGNFSETHSFDIFDIDSDGFDEYIFIDTDTLHLYDHNKRNLYKKGFGTDRLGGPINFIFSSDDRKTGVFDMTKNLIYLVDKNGDIMKGFPLKGASMFSIGKLSEKSGWNLIVGGTDRFLYNYKLDTEK
;
A
#
# COMPACT_ATOMS: atom_id res chain seq x y z
N VAL A 1 -25.55 10.34 5.09
CA VAL A 1 -24.99 10.66 6.43
C VAL A 1 -23.83 11.62 6.23
N ARG A 2 -23.82 12.78 6.92
CA ARG A 2 -22.69 13.71 6.91
C ARG A 2 -21.87 13.45 8.18
N LEU A 3 -20.58 13.18 8.01
CA LEU A 3 -19.68 12.96 9.14
C LEU A 3 -19.17 14.32 9.62
N ASN A 4 -19.32 14.59 10.92
CA ASN A 4 -18.85 15.82 11.56
C ASN A 4 -17.81 15.41 12.61
N PRO A 5 -16.51 15.46 12.29
CA PRO A 5 -15.48 15.10 13.26
C PRO A 5 -15.39 16.17 14.35
N ASP A 6 -15.15 15.73 15.59
CA ASP A 6 -15.01 16.60 16.77
C ASP A 6 -13.75 17.49 16.69
N GLU A 7 -12.78 17.07 15.87
CA GLU A 7 -11.54 17.79 15.61
C GLU A 7 -11.29 17.91 14.11
N ALA A 8 -10.57 18.98 13.71
CA ALA A 8 -10.11 19.13 12.35
C ALA A 8 -9.10 18.03 11.97
N VAL A 9 -9.26 17.47 10.77
CA VAL A 9 -8.33 16.50 10.18
C VAL A 9 -7.86 17.03 8.83
N ILE A 10 -6.55 17.04 8.65
CA ILE A 10 -5.89 17.38 7.39
C ILE A 10 -5.34 16.09 6.80
N LYS A 11 -5.65 15.83 5.53
CA LYS A 11 -5.14 14.68 4.78
C LYS A 11 -3.85 15.05 4.06
N ALA A 12 -2.79 14.24 4.20
CA ALA A 12 -1.60 14.33 3.35
C ALA A 12 -1.96 14.11 1.88
N SER A 13 -1.22 14.72 0.95
CA SER A 13 -1.47 14.54 -0.49
C SER A 13 -1.38 13.06 -0.90
N GLY A 14 -0.36 12.34 -0.42
CA GLY A 14 -0.11 10.91 -0.68
C GLY A 14 -0.92 9.92 0.16
N SER A 15 -1.77 10.39 1.07
CA SER A 15 -2.66 9.51 1.84
C SER A 15 -3.83 9.01 0.99
N ALA A 16 -4.03 7.70 0.97
CA ALA A 16 -5.32 7.12 0.62
C ALA A 16 -6.39 7.53 1.64
N VAL A 17 -7.66 7.49 1.22
CA VAL A 17 -8.81 7.52 2.12
C VAL A 17 -9.38 6.10 2.13
N ARG A 18 -9.40 5.46 3.30
CA ARG A 18 -9.84 4.07 3.45
C ARG A 18 -10.89 3.95 4.53
N LEU A 19 -11.76 2.96 4.36
CA LEU A 19 -12.66 2.51 5.41
C LEU A 19 -12.01 1.29 6.08
N SER A 20 -11.63 1.43 7.34
CA SER A 20 -11.30 0.26 8.17
C SER A 20 -12.56 -0.24 8.85
N LYS A 21 -12.68 -1.56 9.00
CA LYS A 21 -13.89 -2.21 9.57
C LYS A 21 -13.73 -2.62 11.02
N LEU A 22 -12.51 -3.00 11.42
CA LEU A 22 -12.21 -3.53 12.74
C LEU A 22 -11.13 -2.68 13.44
N PRO A 23 -11.13 -2.62 14.79
CA PRO A 23 -12.15 -3.17 15.70
C PRO A 23 -13.47 -2.40 15.66
N GLU A 24 -13.45 -1.16 15.16
CA GLU A 24 -14.63 -0.32 14.99
C GLU A 24 -14.51 0.45 13.66
N PRO A 25 -15.60 0.53 12.86
CA PRO A 25 -15.56 1.19 11.57
C PRO A 25 -15.10 2.64 11.65
N SER A 26 -14.09 2.99 10.85
CA SER A 26 -13.56 4.35 10.80
C SER A 26 -13.02 4.67 9.41
N VAL A 27 -13.03 5.95 9.07
CA VAL A 27 -12.28 6.47 7.92
C VAL A 27 -10.86 6.74 8.36
N VAL A 28 -9.88 6.17 7.66
CA VAL A 28 -8.46 6.26 7.99
C VAL A 28 -7.72 7.05 6.93
N VAL A 29 -6.92 8.01 7.39
CA VAL A 29 -6.03 8.87 6.57
C VAL A 29 -4.77 9.21 7.35
N SER A 30 -3.68 9.55 6.67
CA SER A 30 -2.53 10.23 7.28
C SER A 30 -2.59 11.75 7.06
N SER A 31 -2.02 12.51 7.99
CA SER A 31 -1.74 13.95 7.89
C SER A 31 -0.36 14.21 7.30
N PRO A 32 -0.03 15.43 6.82
CA PRO A 32 1.27 15.72 6.20
C PRO A 32 2.50 15.33 7.02
N ASP A 33 2.41 15.37 8.35
CA ASP A 33 3.48 14.94 9.27
C ASP A 33 3.53 13.41 9.52
N GLY A 34 2.68 12.64 8.83
CA GLY A 34 2.55 11.20 8.99
C GLY A 34 1.62 10.76 10.13
N THR A 35 0.95 11.68 10.84
CA THR A 35 -0.04 11.33 11.86
C THR A 35 -1.18 10.54 11.23
N ILE A 36 -1.48 9.34 11.74
CA ILE A 36 -2.62 8.54 11.31
C ILE A 36 -3.85 8.98 12.07
N ASN A 37 -4.92 9.30 11.35
CA ASN A 37 -6.20 9.72 11.90
C ASN A 37 -7.24 8.65 11.62
N HIS A 38 -7.81 8.08 12.67
CA HIS A 38 -9.05 7.31 12.60
C HIS A 38 -10.21 8.25 12.92
N ILE A 39 -11.06 8.47 11.93
CA ILE A 39 -12.26 9.28 12.04
C ILE A 39 -13.44 8.33 12.15
N TYR A 40 -14.02 8.24 13.35
CA TYR A 40 -15.13 7.36 13.64
C TYR A 40 -16.46 8.00 13.21
N PHE A 41 -17.48 7.17 13.00
CA PHE A 41 -18.79 7.63 12.51
C PHE A 41 -19.64 8.35 13.58
N ASP A 42 -19.21 8.30 14.84
CA ASP A 42 -19.76 9.08 15.95
C ASP A 42 -19.15 10.49 16.05
N GLY A 43 -18.17 10.82 15.20
CA GLY A 43 -17.46 12.10 15.20
C GLY A 43 -16.11 12.06 15.92
N LYS A 44 -15.86 11.03 16.73
CA LYS A 44 -14.61 10.90 17.46
C LYS A 44 -13.42 10.77 16.49
N VAL A 45 -12.31 11.43 16.82
CA VAL A 45 -11.04 11.27 16.09
C VAL A 45 -10.01 10.67 17.02
N LYS A 46 -9.31 9.61 16.60
CA LYS A 46 -8.11 9.11 17.27
C LYS A 46 -6.90 9.30 16.37
N LYS A 47 -5.79 9.77 16.97
CA LYS A 47 -4.55 10.10 16.28
C LYS A 47 -3.41 9.22 16.77
N TYR A 48 -2.60 8.72 15.86
CA TYR A 48 -1.44 7.89 16.17
C TYR A 48 -0.21 8.33 15.37
N GLN A 49 0.95 8.36 16.01
CA GLN A 49 2.24 8.55 15.34
C GLN A 49 3.00 7.22 15.37
N LEU A 50 3.41 6.70 14.21
CA LEU A 50 4.19 5.45 14.11
C LEU A 50 5.68 5.68 13.80
N GLY A 51 6.01 6.88 13.33
CA GLY A 51 7.36 7.28 12.96
C GLY A 51 7.35 8.72 12.45
N ASN A 52 8.51 9.23 12.05
CA ASN A 52 8.60 10.51 11.36
C ASN A 52 8.55 10.26 9.86
N PHE A 53 7.61 10.87 9.16
CA PHE A 53 7.45 10.74 7.72
C PHE A 53 7.53 12.12 7.05
N SER A 54 8.08 12.17 5.84
CA SER A 54 8.11 13.40 5.05
C SER A 54 6.71 13.82 4.60
N GLU A 55 6.49 15.09 4.27
CA GLU A 55 5.21 15.58 3.72
C GLU A 55 4.81 14.92 2.39
N THR A 56 5.77 14.28 1.73
CA THR A 56 5.60 13.59 0.45
C THR A 56 5.38 12.09 0.58
N HIS A 57 5.24 11.56 1.81
CA HIS A 57 4.96 10.14 2.01
C HIS A 57 3.64 9.73 1.34
N SER A 58 3.61 8.47 0.90
CA SER A 58 2.37 7.78 0.54
C SER A 58 1.91 6.92 1.72
N PHE A 59 0.61 6.85 1.93
CA PHE A 59 0.01 6.07 3.01
C PHE A 59 -1.22 5.30 2.53
N ASP A 60 -1.33 4.04 2.95
CA ASP A 60 -2.53 3.22 2.78
C ASP A 60 -2.70 2.26 3.97
N ILE A 61 -3.90 1.71 4.12
CA ILE A 61 -4.16 0.60 5.04
C ILE A 61 -4.66 -0.61 4.26
N PHE A 62 -4.19 -1.79 4.67
CA PHE A 62 -4.55 -3.04 4.01
C PHE A 62 -4.19 -4.23 4.91
N ASP A 63 -5.17 -5.07 5.20
CA ASP A 63 -5.00 -6.40 5.79
C ASP A 63 -4.11 -7.25 4.86
N ILE A 64 -2.80 -7.22 5.05
CA ILE A 64 -1.81 -7.95 4.24
C ILE A 64 -1.54 -9.33 4.81
N ASP A 65 -1.67 -9.50 6.13
CA ASP A 65 -1.41 -10.79 6.78
C ASP A 65 -2.62 -11.73 6.86
N SER A 66 -3.80 -11.22 6.49
CA SER A 66 -5.09 -11.91 6.44
C SER A 66 -5.71 -12.22 7.79
N ASP A 67 -5.38 -11.45 8.84
CA ASP A 67 -5.99 -11.58 10.18
C ASP A 67 -7.32 -10.81 10.34
N GLY A 68 -7.67 -9.98 9.35
CA GLY A 68 -8.90 -9.18 9.30
C GLY A 68 -8.77 -7.76 9.86
N PHE A 69 -7.65 -7.41 10.47
CA PHE A 69 -7.26 -6.04 10.80
C PHE A 69 -6.37 -5.47 9.70
N ASP A 70 -6.46 -4.15 9.48
CA ASP A 70 -5.65 -3.53 8.44
C ASP A 70 -4.27 -3.11 8.99
N GLU A 71 -3.20 -3.48 8.28
CA GLU A 71 -1.86 -2.97 8.53
C GLU A 71 -1.71 -1.54 8.00
N TYR A 72 -0.83 -0.77 8.62
CA TYR A 72 -0.45 0.57 8.18
C TYR A 72 0.76 0.50 7.25
N ILE A 73 0.59 0.98 6.03
CA ILE A 73 1.60 0.92 4.97
C ILE A 73 2.04 2.33 4.63
N PHE A 74 3.33 2.62 4.79
CA PHE A 74 3.93 3.86 4.35
C PHE A 74 4.98 3.61 3.29
N ILE A 75 5.02 4.43 2.26
CA ILE A 75 6.21 4.61 1.43
C ILE A 75 6.70 6.02 1.68
N ASP A 76 7.93 6.15 2.16
CA ASP A 76 8.55 7.45 2.37
C ASP A 76 9.98 7.42 1.83
N THR A 77 10.29 8.33 0.92
CA THR A 77 11.55 8.36 0.17
C THR A 77 11.85 7.03 -0.54
N ASP A 78 12.80 6.25 -0.02
CA ASP A 78 13.28 4.98 -0.56
C ASP A 78 12.80 3.74 0.20
N THR A 79 11.94 3.92 1.20
CA THR A 79 11.61 2.87 2.16
C THR A 79 10.12 2.58 2.21
N LEU A 80 9.76 1.30 2.10
CA LEU A 80 8.44 0.78 2.45
C LEU A 80 8.45 0.39 3.93
N HIS A 81 7.48 0.89 4.68
CA HIS A 81 7.26 0.57 6.09
C HIS A 81 5.94 -0.16 6.24
N LEU A 82 5.95 -1.22 7.04
CA LEU A 82 4.75 -1.94 7.43
C LEU A 82 4.64 -1.97 8.97
N TYR A 83 3.47 -1.59 9.47
CA TYR A 83 3.13 -1.69 10.89
C TYR A 83 1.84 -2.48 11.06
N ASP A 84 1.82 -3.34 12.07
CA ASP A 84 0.68 -4.11 12.53
C ASP A 84 -0.45 -3.17 13.00
N HIS A 85 -1.69 -3.65 13.03
CA HIS A 85 -2.84 -2.89 13.56
C HIS A 85 -2.62 -2.43 15.01
N ASN A 86 -1.88 -3.22 15.79
CA ASN A 86 -1.46 -2.92 17.16
C ASN A 86 -0.27 -1.94 17.24
N LYS A 87 0.17 -1.40 16.09
CA LYS A 87 1.21 -0.37 15.92
C LYS A 87 2.63 -0.90 16.05
N ARG A 88 2.82 -2.20 16.24
CA ARG A 88 4.14 -2.83 16.20
C ARG A 88 4.72 -2.71 14.79
N ASN A 89 5.99 -2.31 14.70
CA ASN A 89 6.69 -2.36 13.42
C ASN A 89 6.89 -3.82 12.98
N LEU A 90 6.44 -4.16 11.77
CA LEU A 90 6.64 -5.48 11.18
C LEU A 90 7.96 -5.53 10.43
N TYR A 91 8.15 -4.61 9.49
CA TYR A 91 9.42 -4.45 8.78
C TYR A 91 9.59 -3.05 8.19
N LYS A 92 10.81 -2.79 7.70
CA LYS A 92 11.17 -1.67 6.82
C LYS A 92 12.03 -2.20 5.67
N LYS A 93 11.67 -1.89 4.43
CA LYS A 93 12.37 -2.36 3.23
C LYS A 93 12.86 -1.17 2.41
N GLY A 94 14.17 -0.98 2.36
CA GLY A 94 14.81 0.01 1.51
C GLY A 94 15.00 -0.51 0.08
N PHE A 95 14.75 0.35 -0.91
CA PHE A 95 14.95 0.07 -2.34
C PHE A 95 16.19 0.79 -2.92
N GLY A 96 16.80 1.68 -2.14
CA GLY A 96 18.00 2.42 -2.50
C GLY A 96 17.77 3.39 -3.66
N THR A 97 16.56 3.95 -3.77
CA THR A 97 16.15 4.97 -4.74
C THR A 97 15.15 5.92 -4.12
N ASP A 98 15.27 7.21 -4.43
CA ASP A 98 14.53 8.30 -3.82
C ASP A 98 13.11 8.51 -4.37
N ARG A 99 12.71 7.76 -5.39
CA ARG A 99 11.44 7.95 -6.10
C ARG A 99 10.65 6.65 -6.20
N LEU A 100 9.96 6.33 -5.11
CA LEU A 100 9.02 5.22 -5.05
C LEU A 100 7.57 5.69 -5.25
N GLY A 101 6.80 4.88 -5.96
CA GLY A 101 5.35 4.99 -6.12
C GLY A 101 4.64 3.79 -5.51
N GLY A 102 3.39 4.00 -5.11
CA GLY A 102 2.59 3.05 -4.32
C GLY A 102 2.21 3.66 -2.97
N PRO A 103 1.84 2.83 -1.97
CA PRO A 103 1.66 1.38 -2.08
C PRO A 103 0.46 1.01 -2.97
N ILE A 104 0.52 -0.14 -3.66
CA ILE A 104 -0.59 -0.68 -4.46
C ILE A 104 -0.92 -2.09 -3.95
N ASN A 105 -2.08 -2.27 -3.34
CA ASN A 105 -2.39 -3.51 -2.63
C ASN A 105 -3.11 -4.54 -3.52
N PHE A 106 -2.67 -5.80 -3.46
CA PHE A 106 -3.19 -6.90 -4.28
C PHE A 106 -3.55 -8.12 -3.44
N ILE A 107 -4.69 -8.75 -3.78
CA ILE A 107 -5.17 -9.99 -3.18
C ILE A 107 -5.05 -11.09 -4.24
N PHE A 108 -4.16 -12.06 -4.03
CA PHE A 108 -3.98 -13.23 -4.91
C PHE A 108 -4.84 -14.41 -4.47
N SER A 109 -5.02 -14.60 -3.17
CA SER A 109 -5.92 -15.57 -2.53
C SER A 109 -6.37 -15.03 -1.16
N SER A 110 -7.07 -15.85 -0.38
CA SER A 110 -7.48 -15.50 0.99
C SER A 110 -6.30 -15.28 1.95
N ASP A 111 -5.16 -15.89 1.67
CA ASP A 111 -3.95 -15.94 2.51
C ASP A 111 -2.69 -15.41 1.81
N ASP A 112 -2.77 -15.12 0.50
CA ASP A 112 -1.70 -14.54 -0.29
C ASP A 112 -2.07 -13.11 -0.74
N ARG A 113 -1.46 -12.13 -0.08
CA ARG A 113 -1.64 -10.71 -0.35
C ARG A 113 -0.29 -10.03 -0.40
N LYS A 114 -0.17 -9.03 -1.28
CA LYS A 114 1.11 -8.34 -1.53
C LYS A 114 0.92 -6.86 -1.74
N THR A 115 1.94 -6.09 -1.39
CA THR A 115 2.04 -4.67 -1.68
C THR A 115 2.98 -4.44 -2.86
N GLY A 116 2.46 -3.77 -3.87
CA GLY A 116 3.17 -3.28 -5.01
C GLY A 116 3.93 -1.99 -4.72
N VAL A 117 5.20 -1.96 -5.12
CA VAL A 117 6.05 -0.78 -5.10
C VAL A 117 6.61 -0.57 -6.50
N PHE A 118 6.54 0.66 -6.99
CA PHE A 118 7.10 1.04 -8.29
C PHE A 118 8.26 2.01 -8.10
N ASP A 119 9.45 1.63 -8.54
CA ASP A 119 10.64 2.47 -8.54
C ASP A 119 10.73 3.24 -9.87
N MET A 120 10.45 4.55 -9.78
CA MET A 120 10.46 5.47 -10.92
C MET A 120 11.87 5.76 -11.43
N THR A 121 12.89 5.59 -10.59
CA THR A 121 14.29 5.86 -10.97
C THR A 121 14.85 4.69 -11.77
N LYS A 122 14.59 3.45 -11.35
CA LYS A 122 15.07 2.24 -12.02
C LYS A 122 14.10 1.68 -13.06
N ASN A 123 12.87 2.19 -13.14
CA ASN A 123 11.78 1.60 -13.95
C ASN A 123 11.55 0.12 -13.60
N LEU A 124 11.46 -0.15 -12.29
CA LEU A 124 11.28 -1.49 -11.74
C LEU A 124 10.04 -1.56 -10.86
N ILE A 125 9.31 -2.66 -10.98
CA ILE A 125 8.18 -2.99 -10.13
C ILE A 125 8.62 -4.08 -9.18
N TYR A 126 8.14 -4.01 -7.94
CA TYR A 126 8.31 -5.01 -6.91
C TYR A 126 6.94 -5.40 -6.35
N LEU A 127 6.81 -6.66 -5.96
CA LEU A 127 5.74 -7.13 -5.08
C LEU A 127 6.38 -7.61 -3.80
N VAL A 128 5.94 -7.05 -2.68
CA VAL A 128 6.46 -7.35 -1.34
C VAL A 128 5.36 -8.03 -0.54
N ASP A 129 5.69 -9.12 0.15
CA ASP A 129 4.74 -9.84 1.00
C ASP A 129 4.66 -9.26 2.43
N LYS A 130 3.89 -9.93 3.30
CA LYS A 130 3.73 -9.57 4.72
C LYS A 130 5.01 -9.67 5.56
N ASN A 131 6.03 -10.38 5.08
CA ASN A 131 7.32 -10.54 5.77
C ASN A 131 8.37 -9.54 5.25
N GLY A 132 8.08 -8.81 4.18
CA GLY A 132 9.03 -7.89 3.54
C GLY A 132 9.89 -8.56 2.46
N ASP A 133 9.52 -9.78 2.07
CA ASP A 133 10.19 -10.54 1.02
C ASP A 133 9.64 -10.18 -0.35
N ILE A 134 10.54 -10.11 -1.33
CA ILE A 134 10.17 -9.82 -2.71
C ILE A 134 9.69 -11.12 -3.37
N MET A 135 8.50 -11.09 -3.98
CA MET A 135 7.95 -12.22 -4.70
C MET A 135 8.93 -12.72 -5.76
N LYS A 136 9.08 -14.04 -5.86
CA LYS A 136 9.89 -14.69 -6.90
C LYS A 136 9.49 -14.20 -8.30
N GLY A 137 10.49 -13.90 -9.12
CA GLY A 137 10.30 -13.33 -10.46
C GLY A 137 10.26 -11.80 -10.49
N PHE A 138 10.28 -11.12 -9.34
CA PHE A 138 10.47 -9.68 -9.23
C PHE A 138 11.94 -9.34 -8.92
N PRO A 139 12.40 -8.14 -9.31
CA PRO A 139 11.64 -7.07 -9.96
C PRO A 139 11.34 -7.30 -11.44
N LEU A 140 10.25 -6.69 -11.91
CA LEU A 140 9.87 -6.62 -13.33
C LEU A 140 10.10 -5.22 -13.90
N LYS A 141 10.36 -5.10 -15.20
CA LYS A 141 10.46 -3.79 -15.85
C LYS A 141 9.07 -3.16 -16.00
N GLY A 142 8.98 -1.87 -15.73
CA GLY A 142 7.79 -1.06 -15.93
C GLY A 142 8.08 0.39 -15.62
N ALA A 143 7.38 1.32 -16.26
CA ALA A 143 7.64 2.76 -16.19
C ALA A 143 6.48 3.55 -15.56
N SER A 144 5.47 2.86 -15.03
CA SER A 144 4.26 3.49 -14.48
C SER A 144 3.69 2.68 -13.32
N MET A 145 2.65 3.24 -12.68
CA MET A 145 1.71 2.43 -11.89
C MET A 145 1.18 1.27 -12.73
N PHE A 146 0.87 0.17 -12.05
CA PHE A 146 0.51 -1.09 -12.67
C PHE A 146 -0.73 -1.70 -12.01
N SER A 147 -1.35 -2.64 -12.71
CA SER A 147 -2.49 -3.40 -12.22
C SER A 147 -2.21 -4.88 -12.36
N ILE A 148 -2.68 -5.67 -11.40
CA ILE A 148 -2.59 -7.12 -11.43
C ILE A 148 -3.99 -7.71 -11.38
N GLY A 149 -4.28 -8.61 -12.30
CA GLY A 149 -5.60 -9.23 -12.40
C GLY A 149 -5.59 -10.48 -13.27
N LYS A 150 -6.71 -11.19 -13.27
CA LYS A 150 -6.99 -12.27 -14.22
C LYS A 150 -7.70 -11.68 -15.43
N LEU A 151 -7.18 -11.89 -16.63
CA LEU A 151 -7.79 -11.42 -17.88
C LEU A 151 -8.95 -12.31 -18.35
N SER A 152 -8.98 -13.55 -17.86
CA SER A 152 -10.11 -14.48 -17.97
C SER A 152 -10.09 -15.47 -16.80
N GLU A 153 -11.20 -16.15 -16.52
CA GLU A 153 -11.27 -17.12 -15.43
C GLU A 153 -10.25 -18.26 -15.53
N LYS A 154 -9.87 -18.63 -16.76
CA LYS A 154 -8.88 -19.69 -17.04
C LYS A 154 -7.44 -19.19 -17.10
N SER A 155 -7.23 -17.87 -17.06
CA SER A 155 -5.88 -17.29 -17.09
C SER A 155 -5.24 -17.28 -15.72
N GLY A 156 -3.91 -17.41 -15.71
CA GLY A 156 -3.11 -17.06 -14.53
C GLY A 156 -3.18 -15.55 -14.25
N TRP A 157 -2.49 -15.11 -13.21
CA TRP A 157 -2.37 -13.69 -12.90
C TRP A 157 -1.55 -12.97 -13.97
N ASN A 158 -1.98 -11.76 -14.34
CA ASN A 158 -1.32 -10.92 -15.32
C ASN A 158 -1.01 -9.57 -14.67
N LEU A 159 0.21 -9.07 -14.84
CA LEU A 159 0.60 -7.72 -14.49
C LEU A 159 0.60 -6.86 -15.76
N ILE A 160 -0.19 -5.80 -15.74
CA ILE A 160 -0.32 -4.82 -16.80
C ILE A 160 0.37 -3.52 -16.39
N VAL A 161 1.37 -3.07 -17.16
CA VAL A 161 2.15 -1.85 -16.87
C VAL A 161 2.58 -1.14 -18.15
N GLY A 162 2.75 0.19 -18.12
CA GLY A 162 3.35 0.94 -19.21
C GLY A 162 4.87 0.76 -19.27
N GLY A 163 5.43 0.64 -20.47
CA GLY A 163 6.87 0.65 -20.74
C GLY A 163 7.39 2.07 -21.03
N THR A 164 8.72 2.24 -21.00
CA THR A 164 9.38 3.50 -21.39
C THR A 164 9.34 3.73 -22.90
N ASP A 165 9.00 2.71 -23.68
CA ASP A 165 8.95 2.66 -25.14
C ASP A 165 7.54 2.97 -25.70
N ARG A 166 6.62 3.46 -24.86
CA ARG A 166 5.20 3.73 -25.18
C ARG A 166 4.38 2.47 -25.48
N PHE A 167 4.87 1.30 -25.11
CA PHE A 167 4.09 0.07 -25.15
C PHE A 167 3.47 -0.24 -23.78
N LEU A 168 2.47 -1.11 -23.79
CA LEU A 168 1.93 -1.74 -22.59
C LEU A 168 2.51 -3.15 -22.50
N TYR A 169 3.09 -3.48 -21.36
CA TYR A 169 3.60 -4.82 -21.07
C TYR A 169 2.54 -5.63 -20.33
N ASN A 170 2.43 -6.91 -20.70
CA ASN A 170 1.65 -7.91 -19.98
C ASN A 170 2.59 -9.03 -19.53
N TYR A 171 2.83 -9.11 -18.23
CA TYR A 171 3.61 -10.19 -17.63
C TYR A 171 2.67 -11.23 -17.03
N LYS A 172 2.80 -12.48 -17.48
CA LYS A 172 2.19 -13.61 -16.78
C LYS A 172 2.97 -13.85 -15.48
N LEU A 173 2.25 -13.90 -14.36
CA LEU A 173 2.82 -14.21 -13.06
C LEU A 173 2.58 -15.68 -12.74
N ASP A 174 3.67 -16.39 -12.42
CA ASP A 174 3.60 -17.72 -11.83
C ASP A 174 3.46 -17.56 -10.31
N THR A 175 2.23 -17.60 -9.82
CA THR A 175 1.96 -17.73 -8.39
C THR A 175 2.18 -19.19 -8.02
N GLU A 176 3.06 -19.46 -7.06
CA GLU A 176 3.22 -20.82 -6.51
C GLU A 176 1.85 -21.27 -5.95
N LYS A 177 1.49 -22.53 -6.21
CA LYS A 177 0.21 -23.13 -5.79
C LYS A 177 0.32 -23.69 -4.39
#